data_AF-A0A151TQG5-F1
#
_entry.id   AF-A0A151TQG5-F1
#
_cell.length_a   1.000
_cell.length_b   1.000
_cell.length_c   1.000
_cell.angle_alpha   90.00
_cell.angle_beta   90.00
_cell.angle_gamma   90.00
#
_symmetry.space_group_name_H-M   'P 1'
#
loop_
_entity.id
_entity.type
_entity.pdbx_description
1 polymer ?
#
loop_
_entity_poly.entity_id
_entity_poly.type
_entity_poly.pdbx_seq_one_letter_code
_entity_poly.pdbx_strand_id
1 'polypeptide(L)'
;MQLGDTFSMLGHVDRSISSYDQGLQIQIQALNNTYYYPCLRLTHGRKVLQVRPVIDWDKGKAVTFLLESLGETQHNCDDVLAIYVGDNVMPQIVLFALREVNKGCGILVSPVPKETNAVYSLRDLSEVIS
;
A
#
# COMPACT_ATOMS: atom_id res chain seq x y z
N MET A 1 8.19 -38.13 5.75
CA MET A 1 6.93 -37.43 5.47
C MET A 1 6.32 -38.08 4.25
N GLN A 2 5.19 -38.76 4.38
CA GLN A 2 4.58 -39.51 3.26
C GLN A 2 3.65 -38.59 2.45
N LEU A 3 3.49 -38.88 1.15
CA LEU A 3 2.67 -38.07 0.23
C LEU A 3 1.23 -37.83 0.76
N GLY A 4 0.67 -38.78 1.52
CA GLY A 4 -0.66 -38.67 2.13
C GLY A 4 -0.78 -37.56 3.18
N ASP A 5 0.28 -37.26 3.92
CA ASP A 5 0.30 -36.22 4.95
C ASP A 5 0.20 -34.82 4.32
N THR A 6 0.76 -34.64 3.13
CA THR A 6 0.79 -33.36 2.39
C THR A 6 -0.57 -33.04 1.77
N PHE A 7 -1.27 -34.03 1.21
CA PHE A 7 -2.63 -33.86 0.67
C PHE A 7 -3.66 -33.58 1.77
N SER A 8 -3.52 -34.22 2.94
CA SER A 8 -4.38 -33.93 4.10
C SER A 8 -4.22 -32.48 4.56
N MET A 9 -2.97 -32.01 4.72
CA MET A 9 -2.71 -30.62 5.09
C MET A 9 -3.24 -29.60 4.07
N LEU A 10 -3.11 -29.87 2.76
CA LEU A 10 -3.70 -29.03 1.71
C LEU A 10 -5.24 -28.96 1.82
N GLY A 11 -5.91 -30.10 2.01
CA GLY A 11 -7.37 -30.14 2.19
C GLY A 11 -7.87 -29.49 3.49
N HIS A 12 -7.01 -29.39 4.52
CA HIS A 12 -7.29 -28.61 5.72
C HIS A 12 -7.10 -27.10 5.48
N VAL A 13 -6.07 -26.70 4.74
CA VAL A 13 -5.83 -25.30 4.35
C VAL A 13 -6.95 -24.78 3.46
N ASP A 14 -7.39 -25.55 2.46
CA ASP A 14 -8.48 -25.15 1.55
C ASP A 14 -9.81 -24.99 2.30
N ARG A 15 -10.11 -25.88 3.25
CA ARG A 15 -11.28 -25.75 4.13
C ARG A 15 -11.21 -24.54 5.04
N SER A 16 -10.03 -24.25 5.61
CA SER A 16 -9.83 -23.02 6.38
C SER A 16 -10.02 -21.79 5.51
N ILE A 17 -9.42 -21.72 4.32
CA ILE A 17 -9.57 -20.59 3.38
C ILE A 17 -11.05 -20.40 3.00
N SER A 18 -11.76 -21.48 2.68
CA SER A 18 -13.19 -21.42 2.36
C SER A 18 -14.03 -20.93 3.55
N SER A 19 -13.71 -21.36 4.77
CA SER A 19 -14.38 -20.88 5.99
C SER A 19 -14.12 -19.38 6.23
N TYR A 20 -12.89 -18.91 5.98
CA TYR A 20 -12.55 -17.49 6.05
C TYR A 20 -13.28 -16.68 4.97
N ASP A 21 -13.37 -17.17 3.74
CA ASP A 21 -14.07 -16.49 2.65
C ASP A 21 -15.57 -16.37 2.96
N GLN A 22 -16.18 -17.45 3.45
CA GLN A 22 -17.59 -17.44 3.86
C GLN A 22 -17.83 -16.49 5.04
N GLY A 23 -16.94 -16.49 6.04
CA GLY A 23 -16.98 -15.52 7.14
C GLY A 23 -16.84 -14.07 6.65
N LEU A 24 -15.95 -13.83 5.69
CA LEU A 24 -15.76 -12.52 5.06
C LEU A 24 -17.04 -12.06 4.36
N GLN A 25 -17.71 -12.93 3.59
CA GLN A 25 -18.97 -12.63 2.90
C GLN A 25 -20.09 -12.23 3.87
N ILE A 26 -20.22 -12.94 5.00
CA ILE A 26 -21.18 -12.60 6.04
C ILE A 26 -20.86 -11.22 6.64
N GLN A 27 -19.59 -10.96 6.92
CA GLN A 27 -19.13 -9.67 7.47
C GLN A 27 -19.34 -8.52 6.48
N ILE A 28 -19.09 -8.76 5.20
CA ILE A 28 -19.38 -7.83 4.11
C ILE A 28 -20.87 -7.54 4.06
N GLN A 29 -21.74 -8.56 4.05
CA GLN A 29 -23.19 -8.37 4.02
C GLN A 29 -23.70 -7.58 5.23
N ALA A 30 -23.17 -7.84 6.42
CA ALA A 30 -23.51 -7.10 7.64
C ALA A 30 -23.05 -5.63 7.58
N LEU A 31 -21.86 -5.37 7.02
CA LEU A 31 -21.27 -4.02 6.95
C LEU A 31 -21.70 -3.21 5.71
N ASN A 32 -22.14 -3.87 4.63
CA ASN A 32 -22.64 -3.23 3.41
C ASN A 32 -24.00 -2.56 3.60
N ASN A 33 -24.58 -2.63 4.81
CA ASN A 33 -25.68 -1.76 5.18
C ASN A 33 -25.15 -0.35 5.54
N THR A 34 -24.45 0.25 4.58
CA THR A 34 -23.82 1.58 4.64
C THR A 34 -24.85 2.69 4.87
N TYR A 35 -26.15 2.39 4.79
CA TYR A 35 -27.22 3.28 5.21
C TYR A 35 -27.03 3.79 6.65
N TYR A 36 -26.53 2.94 7.55
CA TYR A 36 -26.25 3.34 8.94
C TYR A 36 -24.91 4.07 9.11
N TYR A 37 -23.99 3.95 8.14
CA TYR A 37 -22.62 4.48 8.22
C TYR A 37 -22.14 5.02 6.86
N PRO A 38 -22.77 6.09 6.33
CA PRO A 38 -22.50 6.59 4.97
C PRO A 38 -21.07 7.14 4.81
N CYS A 39 -20.39 7.42 5.92
CA CYS A 39 -19.01 7.89 5.95
C CYS A 39 -17.97 6.76 5.94
N LEU A 40 -18.37 5.50 5.84
CA LEU A 40 -17.45 4.35 5.76
C LEU A 40 -17.53 3.67 4.39
N ARG A 41 -16.37 3.27 3.86
CA ARG A 41 -16.21 2.45 2.66
C ARG A 41 -15.55 1.14 3.01
N LEU A 42 -16.10 0.07 2.46
CA LEU A 42 -15.50 -1.26 2.50
C LEU A 42 -14.59 -1.45 1.28
N THR A 43 -13.39 -1.98 1.50
CA THR A 43 -12.43 -2.28 0.43
C THR A 43 -11.81 -3.66 0.63
N HIS A 44 -11.56 -4.38 -0.46
CA HIS A 44 -10.94 -5.70 -0.43
C HIS A 44 -9.44 -5.60 -0.71
N GLY A 45 -8.64 -6.16 0.18
CA GLY A 45 -7.22 -6.38 -0.01
C GLY A 45 -6.90 -7.87 -0.16
N ARG A 46 -5.60 -8.20 -0.24
CA ARG A 46 -5.16 -9.60 -0.29
C ARG A 46 -5.53 -10.30 1.02
N LYS A 47 -6.58 -11.12 0.98
CA LYS A 47 -7.12 -11.88 2.13
C LYS A 47 -7.48 -10.99 3.33
N VAL A 48 -7.91 -9.76 3.08
CA VAL A 48 -8.31 -8.82 4.14
C VAL A 48 -9.47 -7.94 3.67
N LEU A 49 -10.36 -7.64 4.61
CA LEU A 49 -11.41 -6.62 4.46
C LEU A 49 -11.00 -5.36 5.22
N GLN A 50 -10.99 -4.22 4.54
CA GLN A 50 -10.65 -2.93 5.15
C GLN A 50 -11.89 -2.04 5.21
N VAL A 51 -12.26 -1.64 6.42
CA VAL A 51 -13.26 -0.60 6.68
C VAL A 51 -12.52 0.72 6.84
N ARG A 52 -12.83 1.71 6.00
CA ARG A 52 -12.11 2.99 5.95
C ARG A 52 -13.10 4.15 5.89
N PRO A 53 -12.80 5.31 6.50
CA PRO A 53 -13.56 6.52 6.24
C PRO A 53 -13.57 6.87 4.73
N VAL A 54 -14.67 7.45 4.24
CA VAL A 54 -14.78 8.04 2.91
C VAL A 54 -14.08 9.40 2.94
N ILE A 55 -12.75 9.37 2.92
CA ILE A 55 -11.90 10.55 2.86
C ILE A 55 -11.07 10.45 1.59
N ASP A 56 -10.98 11.55 0.86
CA ASP A 56 -10.19 11.66 -0.36
C ASP A 56 -8.70 11.84 -0.03
N TRP A 57 -8.09 10.76 0.48
CA TRP A 57 -6.69 10.73 0.93
C TRP A 57 -5.95 9.50 0.38
N ASP A 58 -4.73 9.73 -0.12
CA ASP A 58 -3.85 8.70 -0.66
C ASP A 58 -2.38 8.97 -0.31
N LYS A 59 -1.48 8.05 -0.71
CA LYS A 59 -0.05 8.16 -0.41
C LYS A 59 0.62 9.35 -1.11
N GLY A 60 0.15 9.77 -2.28
CA GLY A 60 0.67 10.94 -2.99
C GLY A 60 0.26 12.22 -2.27
N LYS A 61 -1.01 12.33 -1.86
CA LYS A 61 -1.49 13.45 -1.04
C LYS A 61 -0.75 13.58 0.29
N ALA A 62 -0.41 12.46 0.93
CA ALA A 62 0.42 12.46 2.12
C ALA A 62 1.83 13.02 1.85
N VAL A 63 2.44 12.67 0.71
CA VAL A 63 3.74 13.22 0.31
C VAL A 63 3.64 14.73 0.06
N THR A 64 2.64 15.18 -0.69
CA THR A 64 2.40 16.61 -0.94
C THR A 64 2.22 17.39 0.37
N PHE A 65 1.36 16.89 1.26
CA PHE A 65 1.13 17.51 2.57
C PHE A 65 2.40 17.65 3.40
N LEU A 66 3.26 16.63 3.41
CA LEU A 66 4.53 16.69 4.13
C LEU A 66 5.48 17.71 3.51
N LEU A 67 5.56 17.78 2.17
CA LEU A 67 6.42 18.74 1.48
C LEU A 67 5.97 20.19 1.69
N GLU A 68 4.66 20.45 1.64
CA GLU A 68 4.08 21.75 1.96
C GLU A 68 4.36 22.14 3.41
N SER A 69 4.11 21.22 4.36
CA SER A 69 4.35 21.46 5.79
C SER A 69 5.82 21.77 6.08
N LEU A 70 6.75 21.06 5.43
CA LEU A 70 8.18 21.31 5.58
C LEU A 70 8.61 22.63 4.92
N GLY A 71 8.04 22.95 3.75
CA GLY A 71 8.30 24.21 3.03
C GLY A 71 7.79 25.46 3.77
N GLU A 72 6.72 25.36 4.57
CA GLU A 72 6.27 26.47 5.41
C GLU A 72 7.14 26.67 6.67
N THR A 73 7.73 25.60 7.20
CA THR A 73 8.61 25.68 8.39
C THR A 73 10.03 26.13 8.06
N GLN A 74 10.45 26.01 6.81
CA GLN A 74 11.79 26.33 6.35
C GLN A 74 11.69 27.57 5.46
N HIS A 75 12.29 28.69 5.87
CA HIS A 75 12.29 29.95 5.10
C HIS A 75 12.96 29.86 3.70
N ASN A 76 13.29 28.66 3.23
CA ASN A 76 13.75 28.39 1.89
C ASN A 76 13.34 26.96 1.47
N CYS A 77 12.38 26.84 0.55
CA CYS A 77 11.91 25.56 0.01
C CYS A 77 13.04 24.76 -0.70
N ASP A 78 14.16 25.40 -1.05
CA ASP A 78 15.31 24.81 -1.76
C ASP A 78 16.12 23.80 -0.94
N ASP A 79 15.89 23.70 0.37
CA ASP A 79 16.69 22.83 1.25
C ASP A 79 16.09 21.42 1.45
N VAL A 80 14.91 21.11 0.88
CA VAL A 80 14.25 19.81 1.06
C VAL A 80 14.36 18.94 -0.20
N LEU A 81 15.00 17.78 -0.06
CA LEU A 81 15.02 16.71 -1.07
C LEU A 81 14.09 15.56 -0.66
N ALA A 82 13.04 15.34 -1.44
CA ALA A 82 12.05 14.29 -1.20
C ALA A 82 12.51 12.94 -1.78
N ILE A 83 12.71 11.94 -0.91
CA ILE A 83 13.04 10.58 -1.33
C ILE A 83 11.89 9.66 -0.92
N TYR A 84 11.19 9.08 -1.89
CA TYR A 84 10.16 8.07 -1.63
C TYR A 84 10.74 6.68 -1.84
N VAL A 85 10.68 5.83 -0.81
CA VAL A 85 11.14 4.43 -0.88
C VAL A 85 9.96 3.50 -0.67
N GLY A 86 9.77 2.52 -1.55
CA GLY A 86 8.67 1.55 -1.44
C GLY A 86 8.97 0.21 -2.10
N ASP A 87 8.32 -0.85 -1.61
CA ASP A 87 8.47 -2.24 -2.07
C ASP A 87 7.54 -2.62 -3.26
N ASN A 88 6.55 -1.77 -3.47
CA ASN A 88 5.55 -1.88 -4.51
C ASN A 88 5.81 -0.87 -5.62
N VAL A 89 5.30 -1.16 -6.82
CA VAL A 89 5.35 -0.22 -7.93
C VAL A 89 4.77 1.11 -7.47
N MET A 90 5.56 2.18 -7.66
CA MET A 90 5.21 3.48 -7.14
C MET A 90 3.98 4.02 -7.89
N PRO A 91 2.90 4.40 -7.19
CA PRO A 91 1.72 4.98 -7.83
C PRO A 91 2.09 6.26 -8.59
N GLN A 92 1.47 6.49 -9.74
CA GLN A 92 1.73 7.70 -10.55
C GLN A 92 1.53 9.00 -9.75
N ILE A 93 0.53 9.04 -8.85
CA ILE A 93 0.26 10.21 -8.01
C ILE A 93 1.43 10.58 -7.10
N VAL A 94 2.20 9.61 -6.60
CA VAL A 94 3.41 9.87 -5.80
C VAL A 94 4.51 10.43 -6.68
N LEU A 95 4.66 9.89 -7.90
CA LEU A 95 5.64 10.40 -8.86
C LEU A 95 5.32 11.84 -9.28
N PHE A 96 4.05 12.15 -9.55
CA PHE A 96 3.62 13.51 -9.86
C PHE A 96 3.93 14.45 -8.70
N ALA A 97 3.60 14.08 -7.46
CA ALA A 97 3.93 14.89 -6.29
C ALA A 97 5.44 15.17 -6.17
N LEU A 98 6.30 14.18 -6.43
CA LEU A 98 7.75 14.36 -6.39
C LEU A 98 8.29 15.24 -7.54
N ARG A 99 7.67 15.16 -8.72
CA ARG A 99 8.07 15.92 -9.92
C ARG A 99 7.57 17.37 -9.89
N GLU A 100 6.34 17.61 -9.44
CA GLU A 100 5.78 18.96 -9.35
C GLU A 100 6.59 19.84 -8.39
N VAL A 101 7.10 19.25 -7.31
CA VAL A 101 7.97 19.94 -6.35
C VAL A 101 9.42 20.07 -6.88
N ASN A 102 9.73 19.50 -8.05
CA ASN A 102 11.04 19.54 -8.73
C ASN A 102 12.24 19.14 -7.86
N LYS A 103 12.00 18.41 -6.76
CA LYS A 103 12.97 18.18 -5.68
C LYS A 103 12.85 16.78 -5.11
N GLY A 104 12.77 15.75 -5.94
CA GLY A 104 12.73 14.40 -5.41
C GLY A 104 12.82 13.27 -6.40
N CYS A 105 12.95 12.07 -5.85
CA CYS A 105 12.98 10.84 -6.62
C CYS A 105 12.30 9.68 -5.88
N GLY A 106 11.83 8.71 -6.65
CA GLY A 106 11.32 7.45 -6.13
C GLY A 106 12.34 6.33 -6.27
N ILE A 107 12.41 5.47 -5.26
CA ILE A 107 13.24 4.27 -5.19
C ILE A 107 12.32 3.06 -4.98
N LEU A 108 12.37 2.10 -5.90
CA LEU A 108 11.67 0.81 -5.76
C LEU A 108 12.60 -0.21 -5.10
N VAL A 109 12.16 -0.82 -4.00
CA VAL A 109 12.86 -1.97 -3.39
C VAL A 109 12.21 -3.26 -3.88
N SER A 110 12.92 -4.06 -4.67
CA SER A 110 12.40 -5.34 -5.18
C SER A 110 13.52 -6.30 -5.58
N PRO A 111 13.48 -7.56 -5.12
CA PRO A 111 14.47 -8.57 -5.51
C PRO A 111 14.30 -9.02 -6.96
N VAL A 112 13.15 -8.71 -7.57
CA VAL A 112 12.79 -9.06 -8.93
C VAL A 112 12.52 -7.78 -9.73
N PRO A 113 12.99 -7.66 -10.99
CA PRO A 113 12.67 -6.53 -11.84
C PRO A 113 11.15 -6.35 -11.99
N LYS A 114 10.68 -5.11 -11.84
CA LYS A 114 9.27 -4.72 -12.05
C LYS A 114 9.24 -3.50 -12.95
N GLU A 115 8.26 -3.43 -13.85
CA GLU A 115 7.96 -2.18 -14.55
C GLU A 115 7.53 -1.13 -13.52
N THR A 116 8.22 0.00 -13.49
CA THR A 116 8.03 1.04 -12.49
C THR A 116 8.43 2.39 -13.04
N ASN A 117 7.80 3.45 -12.54
CA ASN A 117 8.18 4.83 -12.82
C ASN A 117 9.19 5.38 -11.79
N ALA A 118 9.65 4.56 -10.85
CA ALA A 118 10.74 4.92 -9.94
C ALA A 118 12.03 5.17 -10.74
N VAL A 119 12.82 6.15 -10.31
CA VAL A 119 14.07 6.53 -11.00
C VAL A 119 15.19 5.56 -10.63
N TYR A 120 15.16 5.04 -9.40
CA TYR A 120 16.13 4.09 -8.88
C TYR A 120 15.45 2.82 -8.36
N SER A 121 16.23 1.76 -8.22
CA SER A 121 15.81 0.54 -7.56
C SER A 121 16.89 -0.06 -6.68
N LEU A 122 16.44 -0.74 -5.63
CA LEU A 122 17.24 -1.52 -4.69
C LEU A 122 16.75 -2.96 -4.68
N ARG A 123 17.60 -3.91 -4.33
CA ARG A 123 17.27 -5.34 -4.34
C ARG A 123 16.46 -5.75 -3.12
N ASP A 124 16.86 -5.26 -1.95
CA ASP A 124 16.21 -5.61 -0.69
C ASP A 124 16.44 -4.54 0.40
N LEU A 125 15.88 -4.79 1.58
CA LEU A 125 15.86 -3.84 2.68
C LEU A 125 17.26 -3.53 3.24
N SER A 126 18.24 -4.42 3.06
CA SER A 126 19.61 -4.18 3.54
C SER A 126 20.29 -3.02 2.81
N GLU A 127 20.00 -2.86 1.51
CA GLU A 127 20.54 -1.76 0.70
C GLU A 127 19.92 -0.40 1.07
N VAL A 128 18.81 -0.37 1.80
CA VAL A 128 18.17 0.87 2.27
C VAL A 128 18.91 1.46 3.50
N ILE A 129 19.51 0.59 4.32
CA ILE A 129 20.09 0.94 5.62
C ILE A 129 21.62 1.05 5.58
N SER A 130 22.23 0.58 4.48
CA SER A 130 23.68 0.65 4.25
C SER A 130 24.18 2.06 4.00
#